data_AF-A0A1I3SY07-F1
#
_entry.id   AF-A0A1I3SY07-F1
#
_cell.length_a   1.000
_cell.length_b   1.000
_cell.length_c   1.000
_cell.angle_alpha   90.00
_cell.angle_beta   90.00
_cell.angle_gamma   90.00
#
_symmetry.space_group_name_H-M   'P 1'
#
loop_
_entity.id
_entity.type
_entity.pdbx_description
1 polymer ?
#
loop_
_entity_poly.entity_id
_entity_poly.type
_entity_poly.pdbx_seq_one_letter_code
_entity_poly.pdbx_strand_id
1 'polypeptide(L)'
;MKTANLVSTSTSFEDDVWRAAAALGAVVDGPYAQYPDDQDRYLTIFGALDPRHAHDWRDDLAARPGLDDMPDLSTALAVSVECRWEDLFASWIARLAALLPEPAWVVDGDGVVWPAAGVDPRAVRL
;
A
#
# COMPACT_ATOMS: atom_id res chain seq x y z
N MET A 1 12.98 -2.78 -8.77
CA MET A 1 12.20 -3.07 -7.54
C MET A 1 10.78 -3.39 -7.97
N LYS A 2 10.04 -4.10 -7.15
CA LYS A 2 8.63 -4.43 -7.38
C LYS A 2 7.76 -3.43 -6.59
N THR A 3 6.59 -3.07 -7.09
CA THR A 3 5.80 -1.95 -6.60
C THR A 3 4.30 -2.26 -6.57
N ALA A 4 3.65 -1.90 -5.48
CA ALA A 4 2.20 -1.85 -5.38
C ALA A 4 1.78 -0.49 -4.81
N ASN A 5 0.51 -0.12 -4.97
CA ASN A 5 -0.04 1.11 -4.40
C ASN A 5 -0.90 0.77 -3.19
N LEU A 6 -0.69 1.48 -2.09
CA LEU A 6 -1.64 1.49 -0.97
C LEU A 6 -2.55 2.70 -1.16
N VAL A 7 -3.86 2.50 -1.14
CA VAL A 7 -4.85 3.50 -1.49
C VAL A 7 -5.95 3.61 -0.44
N SER A 8 -6.50 4.81 -0.28
CA SER A 8 -7.67 5.06 0.57
C SER A 8 -8.45 6.28 0.08
N THR A 9 -9.75 6.30 0.34
CA THR A 9 -10.61 7.48 0.09
C THR A 9 -10.48 8.55 1.16
N SER A 10 -9.69 8.30 2.23
CA SER A 10 -9.42 9.31 3.26
C SER A 10 -8.59 10.47 2.69
N THR A 11 -8.97 11.70 3.03
CA THR A 11 -8.22 12.92 2.64
C THR A 11 -6.96 13.14 3.47
N SER A 12 -6.86 12.52 4.65
CA SER A 12 -5.66 12.53 5.52
C SER A 12 -4.75 11.32 5.31
N PHE A 13 -5.03 10.49 4.30
CA PHE A 13 -4.44 9.17 4.13
C PHE A 13 -2.91 9.15 4.20
N GLU A 14 -2.23 10.06 3.49
CA GLU A 14 -0.76 10.09 3.47
C GLU A 14 -0.16 10.42 4.85
N ASP A 15 -0.73 11.38 5.58
CA ASP A 15 -0.31 11.72 6.94
C ASP A 15 -0.53 10.54 7.91
N ASP A 16 -1.64 9.81 7.74
CA ASP A 16 -1.95 8.65 8.56
C ASP A 16 -1.02 7.47 8.27
N VAL A 17 -0.62 7.28 6.99
CA VAL A 17 0.42 6.31 6.61
C VAL A 17 1.74 6.64 7.28
N TRP A 18 2.16 7.91 7.33
CA TRP A 18 3.41 8.30 8.00
C TRP A 18 3.40 8.03 9.49
N ARG A 19 2.31 8.36 10.17
CA ARG A 19 2.16 8.06 11.61
C ARG A 19 2.18 6.56 11.87
N ALA A 20 1.45 5.78 11.06
CA ALA A 20 1.40 4.33 11.18
C ALA A 20 2.76 3.67 10.88
N ALA A 21 3.46 4.11 9.83
CA ALA A 21 4.77 3.61 9.46
C ALA A 21 5.81 3.86 10.57
N ALA A 22 5.84 5.08 11.12
CA ALA A 22 6.71 5.42 12.24
C ALA A 22 6.41 4.54 13.48
N ALA A 23 5.14 4.31 13.80
CA ALA A 23 4.72 3.44 14.90
C ALA A 23 5.15 1.98 14.70
N LEU A 24 5.34 1.54 13.45
CA LEU A 24 5.86 0.21 13.09
C LEU A 24 7.38 0.13 13.01
N GLY A 25 8.09 1.21 13.33
CA GLY A 25 9.55 1.26 13.33
C GLY A 25 10.17 1.63 12.00
N ALA A 26 9.39 2.14 11.03
CA ALA A 26 9.96 2.74 9.82
C ALA A 26 10.59 4.09 10.15
N VAL A 27 11.71 4.41 9.49
CA VAL A 27 12.28 5.75 9.48
C VAL A 27 11.53 6.59 8.47
N VAL A 28 10.87 7.65 8.91
CA VAL A 28 10.14 8.60 8.06
C VAL A 28 11.01 9.84 7.84
N ASP A 29 11.22 10.22 6.59
CA ASP A 29 11.99 11.40 6.20
C ASP A 29 11.40 11.99 4.91
N GLY A 30 10.91 13.23 4.97
CA GLY A 30 10.21 13.86 3.84
C GLY A 30 9.04 13.01 3.30
N PRO A 31 8.94 12.80 1.97
CA PRO A 31 7.87 12.00 1.36
C PRO A 31 8.17 10.49 1.33
N TYR A 32 9.07 10.00 2.17
CA TYR A 32 9.46 8.59 2.19
C TYR A 32 9.48 8.00 3.59
N ALA A 33 9.10 6.73 3.69
CA ALA A 33 9.27 5.92 4.89
C ALA A 33 9.95 4.61 4.53
N GLN A 34 10.98 4.21 5.28
CA GLN A 34 11.71 2.97 5.04
C GLN A 34 11.74 2.09 6.29
N TYR A 35 11.37 0.82 6.11
CA TYR A 35 11.41 -0.20 7.14
C TYR A 35 12.43 -1.29 6.76
N PRO A 36 13.49 -1.48 7.57
CA PRO A 36 14.30 -2.70 7.56
C PRO A 36 13.67 -3.77 8.47
N ASP A 37 13.67 -5.02 8.04
CA ASP A 37 13.37 -6.16 8.92
C ASP A 37 14.65 -6.80 9.51
N ASP A 38 14.48 -7.78 10.39
CA ASP A 38 15.60 -8.48 11.05
C ASP A 38 16.46 -9.34 10.09
N GLN A 39 16.08 -9.42 8.81
CA GLN A 39 16.77 -10.17 7.76
C GLN A 39 17.43 -9.24 6.72
N ASP A 40 17.58 -7.95 7.04
CA ASP A 40 18.08 -6.91 6.12
C ASP A 40 17.25 -6.82 4.83
N ARG A 41 15.95 -7.11 4.91
CA ARG A 41 14.99 -6.87 3.82
C ARG A 41 14.36 -5.51 4.03
N TYR A 42 14.06 -4.84 2.93
CA TYR A 42 13.55 -3.47 2.93
C TYR A 42 12.17 -3.37 2.30
N LEU A 43 11.34 -2.55 2.92
CA LEU A 43 10.13 -1.99 2.36
C LEU A 43 10.26 -0.47 2.40
N THR A 44 9.99 0.18 1.27
CA THR A 44 9.99 1.65 1.18
C THR A 44 8.65 2.13 0.69
N ILE A 45 8.07 3.11 1.37
CA ILE A 45 6.86 3.82 0.96
C ILE A 45 7.30 5.17 0.41
N PHE A 46 6.72 5.54 -0.74
CA PHE A 46 6.86 6.84 -1.37
C PHE A 46 5.48 7.50 -1.42
N GLY A 47 5.33 8.62 -0.73
CA GLY A 47 4.17 9.48 -0.86
C GLY A 47 4.41 10.53 -1.94
N ALA A 48 3.62 11.60 -1.91
CA ALA A 48 3.60 12.63 -2.94
C ALA A 48 3.65 12.05 -4.36
N LEU A 49 2.89 10.96 -4.58
CA LEU A 49 2.86 10.23 -5.86
C LEU A 49 2.69 11.27 -6.97
N ASP A 50 3.65 11.32 -7.89
CA ASP A 50 3.66 12.28 -8.99
C ASP A 50 2.26 12.25 -9.63
N PRO A 51 1.55 13.38 -9.72
CA PRO A 51 0.21 13.43 -10.29
C PRO A 51 0.12 12.75 -11.67
N ARG A 52 1.23 12.68 -12.42
CA ARG A 52 1.33 11.97 -13.71
C ARG A 52 1.30 10.45 -13.59
N HIS A 53 1.81 9.88 -12.50
CA HIS A 53 1.84 8.44 -12.21
C HIS A 53 0.70 8.01 -11.25
N ALA A 54 0.08 8.96 -10.56
CA ALA A 54 -1.10 8.73 -9.71
C ALA A 54 -2.35 8.30 -10.52
N HIS A 55 -2.31 8.39 -11.85
CA HIS A 55 -3.39 7.89 -12.71
C HIS A 55 -3.18 6.43 -13.12
N ASP A 56 -1.93 5.99 -13.28
CA ASP A 56 -1.60 4.68 -13.84
C ASP A 56 -2.12 3.51 -13.00
N TRP A 57 -2.22 3.66 -11.68
CA TRP A 57 -2.77 2.61 -10.82
C TRP A 57 -4.30 2.50 -10.88
N ARG A 58 -5.00 3.49 -11.45
CA ARG A 58 -6.47 3.51 -11.52
C ARG A 58 -7.01 2.82 -12.77
N ASP A 59 -6.15 2.50 -13.72
CA ASP A 59 -6.56 1.91 -14.99
C ASP A 59 -6.79 0.39 -14.84
N ASP A 60 -7.84 -0.11 -15.48
CA ASP A 60 -8.18 -1.54 -15.59
C ASP A 60 -8.24 -2.32 -14.26
N LEU A 61 -8.66 -1.65 -13.17
CA LEU A 61 -8.78 -2.27 -11.85
C LEU A 61 -9.69 -3.50 -11.84
N ALA A 62 -9.19 -4.58 -11.22
CA ALA A 62 -9.94 -5.80 -11.02
C ALA A 62 -10.07 -6.11 -9.53
N ALA A 63 -11.25 -6.53 -9.09
CA ALA A 63 -11.40 -7.10 -7.76
C ALA A 63 -10.64 -8.43 -7.66
N ARG A 64 -9.94 -8.69 -6.55
CA ARG A 64 -9.39 -10.03 -6.30
C ARG A 64 -10.51 -11.08 -6.32
N PRO A 65 -10.22 -12.34 -6.68
CA PRO A 65 -11.20 -13.42 -6.59
C PRO A 65 -11.82 -13.52 -5.19
N GLY A 66 -13.16 -13.49 -5.11
CA GLY A 66 -13.91 -13.57 -3.85
C GLY A 66 -14.02 -12.25 -3.08
N LEU A 67 -13.67 -11.12 -3.68
CA LEU A 67 -14.09 -9.80 -3.19
C LEU A 67 -15.40 -9.42 -3.87
N ASP A 68 -16.50 -9.50 -3.13
CA ASP A 68 -17.85 -9.34 -3.68
C ASP A 68 -18.16 -7.88 -4.10
N ASP A 69 -17.63 -6.90 -3.35
CA ASP A 69 -17.82 -5.47 -3.62
C ASP A 69 -16.46 -4.75 -3.69
N MET A 70 -16.15 -4.20 -4.87
CA MET A 70 -14.98 -3.35 -5.07
C MET A 70 -15.30 -1.93 -4.55
N PRO A 71 -14.40 -1.30 -3.76
CA PRO A 71 -14.59 0.08 -3.36
C PRO A 71 -14.56 1.02 -4.58
N ASP A 72 -15.32 2.12 -4.51
CA ASP A 72 -15.14 3.22 -5.45
C ASP A 72 -13.84 3.98 -5.12
N LEU A 73 -12.81 3.75 -5.92
CA LEU A 73 -11.48 4.34 -5.77
C LEU A 73 -11.26 5.56 -6.67
N SER A 74 -12.30 6.08 -7.33
CA SER A 74 -12.21 7.21 -8.27
C SER A 74 -11.62 8.48 -7.64
N THR A 75 -11.79 8.66 -6.33
CA THR A 75 -11.29 9.80 -5.57
C THR A 75 -10.19 9.44 -4.57
N ALA A 76 -9.75 8.18 -4.55
CA ALA A 76 -8.79 7.72 -3.56
C ALA A 76 -7.41 8.35 -3.75
N LEU A 77 -6.76 8.64 -2.63
CA LEU A 77 -5.34 8.98 -2.55
C LEU A 77 -4.52 7.70 -2.53
N ALA A 78 -3.25 7.81 -2.92
CA ALA A 78 -2.35 6.68 -3.02
C ALA A 78 -0.96 7.04 -2.50
N VAL A 79 -0.26 6.02 -2.00
CA VAL A 79 1.19 6.00 -1.82
C VAL A 79 1.75 4.76 -2.53
N SER A 80 2.94 4.88 -3.10
CA SER A 80 3.63 3.75 -3.72
C SER A 80 4.42 2.99 -2.65
N VAL A 81 4.43 1.67 -2.74
CA VAL A 81 5.15 0.79 -1.83
C VAL A 81 6.06 -0.10 -2.66
N GLU A 82 7.36 0.11 -2.51
CA GLU A 82 8.37 -0.74 -3.11
C GLU A 82 8.83 -1.80 -2.12
N CYS A 83 8.70 -3.07 -2.52
CA CYS A 83 9.21 -4.19 -1.74
C CYS A 83 9.53 -5.36 -2.67
N ARG A 84 10.66 -6.04 -2.44
CA ARG A 84 11.04 -7.21 -3.25
C ARG A 84 10.35 -8.51 -2.80
N TRP A 85 9.86 -8.55 -1.56
CA TRP A 85 9.41 -9.76 -0.88
C TRP A 85 7.93 -9.65 -0.51
N GLU A 86 7.10 -10.48 -1.14
CA GLU A 86 5.65 -10.47 -0.99
C GLU A 86 5.18 -10.83 0.43
N ASP A 87 5.92 -11.69 1.14
CA ASP A 87 5.64 -12.07 2.52
C ASP A 87 5.90 -10.90 3.49
N LEU A 88 7.02 -10.19 3.32
CA LEU A 88 7.30 -8.96 4.06
C LEU A 88 6.25 -7.90 3.76
N PHE A 89 5.96 -7.67 2.48
CA PHE A 89 4.94 -6.72 2.05
C PHE A 89 3.59 -7.01 2.69
N ALA A 90 3.05 -8.22 2.51
CA ALA A 90 1.72 -8.57 3.00
C ALA A 90 1.62 -8.46 4.53
N SER A 91 2.62 -8.99 5.26
CA SER A 91 2.68 -8.92 6.72
C SER A 91 2.75 -7.48 7.22
N TRP A 92 3.61 -6.66 6.62
CA TRP A 92 3.84 -5.30 7.08
C TRP A 92 2.67 -4.37 6.71
N ILE A 93 2.11 -4.50 5.50
CA ILE A 93 0.91 -3.77 5.08
C ILE A 93 -0.30 -4.12 5.95
N ALA A 94 -0.49 -5.39 6.32
CA ALA A 94 -1.59 -5.76 7.22
C ALA A 94 -1.46 -5.10 8.60
N ARG A 95 -0.23 -5.02 9.14
CA ARG A 95 0.05 -4.30 10.39
C ARG A 95 -0.16 -2.79 10.26
N LEU A 96 0.25 -2.21 9.12
CA LEU A 96 0.03 -0.78 8.87
C LEU A 96 -1.46 -0.47 8.75
N ALA A 97 -2.21 -1.28 8.01
CA ALA A 97 -3.65 -1.13 7.83
C ALA A 97 -4.41 -1.20 9.17
N ALA A 98 -3.96 -2.02 10.11
CA ALA A 98 -4.54 -2.10 11.45
C ALA A 98 -4.34 -0.83 12.30
N LEU A 99 -3.44 0.06 11.90
CA LEU A 99 -3.18 1.36 12.55
C LEU A 99 -3.83 2.54 11.81
N LEU A 100 -4.37 2.33 10.61
CA LEU A 100 -5.02 3.38 9.86
C LEU A 100 -6.41 3.68 10.44
N PRO A 101 -6.83 4.96 10.51
CA PRO A 101 -8.17 5.31 10.99
C PRO A 101 -9.29 4.86 10.04
N GLU A 102 -8.98 4.81 8.75
CA GLU A 102 -9.92 4.50 7.68
C GLU A 102 -9.46 3.26 6.89
N PRO A 103 -10.38 2.54 6.24
CA PRO A 103 -10.02 1.42 5.38
C PRO A 103 -9.02 1.82 4.28
N ALA A 104 -8.13 0.88 3.97
CA ALA A 104 -7.18 0.99 2.89
C ALA A 104 -7.16 -0.30 2.05
N TRP A 105 -6.74 -0.15 0.81
CA TRP A 105 -6.64 -1.22 -0.17
C TRP A 105 -5.26 -1.22 -0.82
N VAL A 106 -4.81 -2.39 -1.25
CA VAL A 106 -3.64 -2.54 -2.10
C VAL A 106 -4.12 -2.70 -3.53
N VAL A 107 -3.57 -1.91 -4.44
CA VAL A 107 -3.60 -2.18 -5.87
C VAL A 107 -2.24 -2.75 -6.25
N ASP A 108 -2.23 -4.02 -6.62
CA ASP A 108 -1.00 -4.73 -6.93
C ASP A 108 -0.51 -4.43 -8.36
N GLY A 109 0.65 -4.95 -8.75
CA GLY A 109 1.30 -4.70 -10.04
C GLY A 109 0.51 -5.20 -11.26
N ASP A 110 -0.49 -6.07 -11.06
CA ASP A 110 -1.41 -6.54 -12.11
C ASP A 110 -2.76 -5.76 -12.08
N GLY A 111 -2.88 -4.72 -11.26
CA GLY A 111 -4.13 -3.94 -11.11
C GLY A 111 -5.19 -4.62 -10.24
N VAL A 112 -4.83 -5.66 -9.48
CA VAL A 112 -5.77 -6.36 -8.61
C VAL A 112 -5.91 -5.63 -7.28
N VAL A 113 -7.16 -5.41 -6.86
CA VAL A 113 -7.52 -4.72 -5.61
C VAL A 113 -7.70 -5.72 -4.47
N TRP A 114 -6.96 -5.49 -3.38
CA TRP A 114 -6.97 -6.28 -2.16
C TRP A 114 -7.30 -5.41 -0.94
N PRO A 115 -8.11 -5.88 0.03
CA PRO A 115 -8.15 -5.24 1.34
C PRO A 115 -6.75 -5.25 1.97
N ALA A 116 -6.24 -4.11 2.44
CA ALA A 116 -4.86 -4.02 2.96
C ALA A 116 -4.62 -4.93 4.18
N ALA A 117 -5.65 -5.18 4.99
CA ALA A 117 -5.59 -6.10 6.13
C ALA A 117 -5.49 -7.59 5.75
N GLY A 118 -5.70 -7.95 4.47
CA GLY A 118 -5.91 -9.33 4.03
C GLY A 118 -5.25 -9.67 2.69
N VAL A 119 -4.07 -9.09 2.42
CA VAL A 119 -3.26 -9.43 1.24
C VAL A 119 -2.69 -10.84 1.39
N ASP A 120 -2.87 -11.71 0.38
CA ASP A 120 -2.24 -13.04 0.36
C ASP A 120 -0.84 -12.95 -0.27
N PRO A 121 0.24 -13.22 0.47
CA PRO A 121 1.61 -13.12 -0.05
C PRO A 121 1.93 -14.12 -1.17
N ARG A 122 1.11 -15.15 -1.39
CA ARG A 122 1.30 -16.12 -2.48
C ARG A 122 0.64 -15.68 -3.78
N ALA A 123 -0.40 -14.85 -3.67
CA ALA A 123 -1.23 -14.45 -4.79
C ALA A 123 -0.92 -13.02 -5.27
N VAL A 124 -0.56 -12.11 -4.35
CA VAL A 124 -0.23 -10.72 -4.69
C VAL A 124 0.93 -10.67 -5.69
N ARG A 125 0.87 -9.67 -6.58
CA ARG A 125 1.94 -9.36 -7.52
C ARG A 125 2.47 -7.96 -7.24
N LEU A 126 3.73 -7.85 -6.87
CA LEU A 126 4.43 -6.58 -6.75
C LEU A 126 5.19 -6.32 -8.05
#